data_AF-A0A525IFW2-F1
#
_entry.id   AF-A0A525IFW2-F1
#
_cell.length_a   1.000
_cell.length_b   1.000
_cell.length_c   1.000
_cell.angle_alpha   90.00
_cell.angle_beta   90.00
_cell.angle_gamma   90.00
#
_symmetry.space_group_name_H-M   'P 1'
#
loop_
_entity.id
_entity.type
_entity.pdbx_description
1 polymer ?
#
loop_
_entity_poly.entity_id
_entity_poly.type
_entity_poly.pdbx_seq_one_letter_code
_entity_poly.pdbx_strand_id
1 'polypeptide(L)'
;MAELPDDSRAAFGMVLRRADTYVDEVVRGSSDDYAGAYACDTARHTAVNTIIASAKRYEIEPFASMTLPPRKGFDFEKFIEFKVDLDHYAAQLALDNSIRSKRDAVAIEPKVKDRLRQHVHGIKTLIDQADMPEPLRAVLHKRIAEFEAALDKPRVNLVALAGTMVMILAGAANVATLLDSPVLQKLVVTIMTTIGEAKAVDEAKRELPPFQPPQALLAPRPPNFSRPKKAGNPSTGDLDDDIPF
;
A
#
# COMPACT_ATOMS: atom_id res chain seq x y z
N MET A 1 -12.82 20.29 -5.35
CA MET A 1 -12.94 18.82 -5.18
C MET A 1 -11.53 18.30 -4.95
N ALA A 2 -11.30 17.42 -3.97
CA ALA A 2 -9.96 16.84 -3.77
C ALA A 2 -9.57 16.07 -5.04
N GLU A 3 -8.35 16.30 -5.52
CA GLU A 3 -7.80 15.59 -6.68
C GLU A 3 -7.67 14.11 -6.34
N LEU A 4 -8.38 13.25 -7.09
CA LEU A 4 -8.34 11.80 -6.88
C LEU A 4 -7.09 11.23 -7.58
N PRO A 5 -6.43 10.21 -7.00
CA PRO A 5 -5.33 9.51 -7.66
C PRO A 5 -5.76 8.89 -9.00
N ASP A 6 -4.84 8.82 -9.95
CA ASP A 6 -5.08 8.15 -11.24
C ASP A 6 -5.25 6.62 -11.09
N ASP A 7 -4.62 6.02 -10.09
CA ASP A 7 -4.79 4.61 -9.77
C ASP A 7 -6.20 4.37 -9.19
N SER A 8 -7.00 3.59 -9.93
CA SER A 8 -8.39 3.29 -9.59
C SER A 8 -8.55 2.65 -8.21
N ARG A 9 -7.58 1.81 -7.82
CA ARG A 9 -7.54 1.15 -6.50
C ARG A 9 -7.25 2.15 -5.37
N ALA A 10 -6.26 3.03 -5.57
CA ALA A 10 -5.96 4.10 -4.61
C ALA A 10 -7.11 5.10 -4.47
N ALA A 11 -7.73 5.50 -5.58
CA ALA A 11 -8.90 6.38 -5.61
C ALA A 11 -10.07 5.74 -4.84
N PHE A 12 -10.37 4.47 -5.10
CA PHE A 12 -11.37 3.71 -4.36
C PHE A 12 -11.07 3.70 -2.85
N GLY A 13 -9.83 3.43 -2.45
CA GLY A 13 -9.42 3.48 -1.04
C GLY A 13 -9.53 4.87 -0.38
N MET A 14 -9.49 5.96 -1.14
CA MET A 14 -9.81 7.30 -0.62
C MET A 14 -11.32 7.51 -0.42
N VAL A 15 -12.13 6.99 -1.34
CA VAL A 15 -13.60 7.02 -1.20
C VAL A 15 -14.03 6.24 0.03
N LEU A 16 -13.46 5.04 0.27
CA LEU A 16 -13.78 4.23 1.45
C LEU A 16 -13.57 4.99 2.75
N ARG A 17 -12.36 5.55 2.92
CA ARG A 17 -12.03 6.35 4.12
C ARG A 17 -12.97 7.52 4.32
N ARG A 18 -13.36 8.20 3.25
CA ARG A 18 -14.30 9.32 3.33
C ARG A 18 -15.71 8.87 3.71
N ALA A 19 -16.17 7.73 3.17
CA ALA A 19 -17.47 7.16 3.51
C ALA A 19 -17.51 6.73 4.98
N ASP A 20 -16.46 6.10 5.49
CA ASP A 20 -16.33 5.75 6.91
C ASP A 20 -16.34 6.99 7.82
N THR A 21 -15.52 8.01 7.51
CA THR A 21 -15.51 9.28 8.27
C THR A 21 -16.91 9.91 8.31
N TYR A 22 -17.63 9.90 7.18
CA TYR A 22 -18.99 10.45 7.12
C TYR A 22 -19.98 9.69 8.01
N VAL A 23 -19.96 8.35 7.98
CA VAL A 23 -20.83 7.54 8.86
C VAL A 23 -20.49 7.78 10.32
N ASP A 24 -19.21 7.80 10.67
CA ASP A 24 -18.74 8.08 12.03
C ASP A 24 -19.20 9.45 12.54
N GLU A 25 -19.08 10.49 11.72
CA GLU A 25 -19.52 11.85 12.06
C GLU A 25 -21.03 11.91 12.32
N VAL A 26 -21.84 11.26 11.48
CA VAL A 26 -23.30 11.23 11.67
C VAL A 26 -23.68 10.43 12.91
N VAL A 27 -23.06 9.28 13.13
CA VAL A 27 -23.33 8.44 14.31
C VAL A 27 -22.96 9.17 15.61
N ARG A 28 -21.81 9.86 15.65
CA ARG A 28 -21.40 10.64 16.83
C ARG A 28 -22.29 11.84 17.10
N GLY A 29 -22.90 12.42 16.07
CA GLY A 29 -23.78 13.57 16.18
C GLY A 29 -25.27 13.24 16.36
N SER A 30 -25.65 11.97 16.31
CA SER A 30 -27.06 11.55 16.38
C SER A 30 -27.53 11.42 17.84
N SER A 31 -28.78 11.81 18.10
CA SER A 31 -29.47 11.57 19.37
C SER A 31 -30.00 10.13 19.46
N ASP A 32 -30.28 9.64 20.68
CA ASP A 32 -30.87 8.31 20.92
C ASP A 32 -32.39 8.24 20.61
N ASP A 33 -32.91 9.20 19.84
CA ASP A 33 -34.31 9.24 19.44
C ASP A 33 -34.55 8.63 18.05
N TYR A 34 -35.82 8.57 17.64
CA TYR A 34 -36.20 8.05 16.34
C TYR A 34 -35.58 8.81 15.16
N ALA A 35 -35.39 10.13 15.29
CA ALA A 35 -34.80 10.94 14.25
C ALA A 35 -33.30 10.65 14.10
N GLY A 36 -32.59 10.43 15.21
CA GLY A 36 -31.19 10.00 15.21
C GLY A 36 -30.99 8.61 14.62
N ALA A 37 -31.85 7.65 14.97
CA ALA A 37 -31.83 6.32 14.35
C ALA A 37 -32.02 6.39 12.82
N TYR A 38 -33.00 7.17 12.36
CA TYR A 38 -33.26 7.37 10.93
C TYR A 38 -32.09 8.07 10.21
N ALA A 39 -31.43 9.04 10.87
CA ALA A 39 -30.24 9.70 10.33
C ALA A 39 -29.08 8.72 10.17
N CYS A 40 -28.85 7.85 11.16
CA CYS A 40 -27.82 6.82 11.10
C CYS A 40 -28.05 5.83 9.95
N ASP A 41 -29.27 5.31 9.78
CA ASP A 41 -29.59 4.38 8.70
C ASP A 41 -29.47 5.03 7.32
N THR A 42 -29.85 6.30 7.22
CA THR A 42 -29.69 7.10 6.00
C THR A 42 -28.22 7.30 5.65
N ALA A 43 -27.37 7.59 6.63
CA ALA A 43 -25.94 7.76 6.42
C ALA A 43 -25.27 6.44 5.98
N ARG A 44 -25.60 5.32 6.64
CA ARG A 44 -25.13 3.97 6.27
C ARG A 44 -25.50 3.62 4.84
N HIS A 45 -26.77 3.79 4.46
CA HIS A 45 -27.23 3.52 3.09
C HIS A 45 -26.53 4.42 2.06
N THR A 46 -26.34 5.69 2.38
CA THR A 46 -25.62 6.65 1.54
C THR A 46 -24.15 6.27 1.34
N ALA A 47 -23.49 5.79 2.39
CA ALA A 47 -22.13 5.27 2.31
C ALA A 47 -22.05 4.04 1.39
N VAL A 48 -22.93 3.05 1.57
CA VAL A 48 -22.99 1.85 0.70
C VAL A 48 -23.22 2.25 -0.76
N ASN A 49 -24.16 3.17 -1.02
CA ASN A 49 -24.41 3.67 -2.37
C ASN A 49 -23.18 4.33 -2.99
N THR A 50 -22.50 5.19 -2.24
CA THR A 50 -21.29 5.90 -2.70
C THR A 50 -20.17 4.92 -3.02
N ILE A 51 -20.00 3.89 -2.18
CA ILE A 51 -18.98 2.86 -2.37
C ILE A 51 -19.29 2.00 -3.59
N ILE A 52 -20.52 1.49 -3.73
CA ILE A 52 -20.92 0.67 -4.90
C ILE A 52 -20.83 1.48 -6.19
N ALA A 53 -21.29 2.74 -6.20
CA ALA A 53 -21.18 3.60 -7.38
C ALA A 53 -19.72 3.83 -7.78
N SER A 54 -18.85 4.05 -6.80
CA SER A 54 -17.41 4.23 -7.03
C SER A 54 -16.76 2.93 -7.52
N ALA A 55 -17.11 1.80 -6.92
CA ALA A 55 -16.64 0.49 -7.37
C ALA A 55 -17.03 0.20 -8.82
N LYS A 56 -18.27 0.53 -9.21
CA LYS A 56 -18.72 0.41 -10.61
C LYS A 56 -17.95 1.30 -11.56
N ARG A 57 -17.68 2.55 -11.16
CA ARG A 57 -16.91 3.50 -11.98
C ARG A 57 -15.46 3.03 -12.20
N TYR A 58 -14.88 2.38 -11.21
CA TYR A 58 -13.48 1.92 -11.19
C TYR A 58 -13.32 0.43 -11.50
N GLU A 59 -14.40 -0.27 -11.86
CA GLU A 59 -14.42 -1.71 -12.17
C GLU A 59 -13.80 -2.58 -11.05
N ILE A 60 -14.11 -2.24 -9.79
CA ILE A 60 -13.57 -2.92 -8.60
C ILE A 60 -14.48 -4.08 -8.19
N GLU A 61 -14.08 -5.30 -8.55
CA GLU A 61 -14.78 -6.52 -8.11
C GLU A 61 -14.42 -6.93 -6.68
N PRO A 62 -15.38 -7.52 -5.91
CA PRO A 62 -16.73 -7.96 -6.31
C PRO A 62 -17.82 -6.85 -6.26
N PHE A 63 -17.48 -5.64 -5.81
CA PHE A 63 -18.47 -4.59 -5.53
C PHE A 63 -19.05 -3.94 -6.80
N ALA A 64 -18.31 -3.95 -7.91
CA ALA A 64 -18.79 -3.47 -9.20
C ALA A 64 -19.99 -4.29 -9.68
N SER A 65 -19.98 -5.60 -9.43
CA SER A 65 -21.10 -6.49 -9.75
C SER A 65 -22.25 -6.43 -8.73
N MET A 66 -22.07 -5.78 -7.58
CA MET A 66 -23.09 -5.73 -6.53
C MET A 66 -24.27 -4.83 -6.93
N THR A 67 -25.49 -5.29 -6.59
CA THR A 67 -26.71 -4.47 -6.72
C THR A 67 -26.89 -3.65 -5.44
N LEU A 68 -27.26 -2.39 -5.59
CA LEU A 68 -27.53 -1.52 -4.44
C LEU A 68 -28.81 -2.00 -3.75
N PRO A 69 -28.78 -2.35 -2.45
CA PRO A 69 -30.00 -2.69 -1.73
C PRO A 69 -30.98 -1.51 -1.75
N PRO A 70 -32.29 -1.74 -1.98
CA PRO A 70 -33.28 -0.68 -1.89
C PRO A 70 -33.31 -0.13 -0.46
N ARG A 71 -33.60 1.17 -0.32
CA ARG A 71 -33.66 1.82 1.01
C ARG A 71 -34.71 1.17 1.92
N LYS A 72 -35.81 0.69 1.35
CA LYS A 72 -36.84 -0.05 2.09
C LYS A 72 -36.31 -1.43 2.46
N GLY A 73 -36.16 -1.68 3.76
CA GLY A 73 -35.62 -2.94 4.29
C GLY A 73 -34.10 -3.01 4.27
N PHE A 74 -33.41 -1.88 4.13
CA PHE A 74 -31.99 -1.78 4.47
C PHE A 74 -31.89 -1.50 5.98
N ASP A 75 -31.29 -2.43 6.71
CA ASP A 75 -31.11 -2.39 8.16
C ASP A 75 -29.64 -2.42 8.54
N PHE A 76 -29.38 -2.36 9.84
CA PHE A 76 -28.04 -2.40 10.38
C PHE A 76 -27.32 -3.73 10.07
N GLU A 77 -28.03 -4.85 10.05
CA GLU A 77 -27.45 -6.17 9.77
C GLU A 77 -26.86 -6.22 8.34
N LYS A 78 -27.61 -5.77 7.34
CA LYS A 78 -27.10 -5.68 5.95
C LYS A 78 -25.93 -4.74 5.79
N PHE A 79 -25.92 -3.64 6.56
CA PHE A 79 -24.77 -2.74 6.58
C PHE A 79 -23.53 -3.42 7.16
N ILE A 80 -23.69 -4.20 8.24
CA ILE A 80 -22.59 -4.94 8.85
C ILE A 80 -22.06 -6.03 7.91
N GLU A 81 -22.92 -6.81 7.25
CA GLU A 81 -22.51 -7.79 6.25
C GLU A 81 -21.69 -7.14 5.12
N PHE A 82 -22.20 -6.05 4.55
CA PHE A 82 -21.47 -5.28 3.54
C PHE A 82 -20.12 -4.76 4.06
N LYS A 83 -20.07 -4.28 5.32
CA LYS A 83 -18.84 -3.77 5.92
C LYS A 83 -17.81 -4.87 6.14
N VAL A 84 -18.22 -6.08 6.54
CA VAL A 84 -17.32 -7.23 6.69
C VAL A 84 -16.69 -7.59 5.35
N ASP A 85 -17.48 -7.67 4.28
CA ASP A 85 -16.97 -7.95 2.94
C ASP A 85 -16.02 -6.84 2.46
N LEU A 86 -16.38 -5.58 2.74
CA LEU A 86 -15.58 -4.41 2.40
C LEU A 86 -14.23 -4.40 3.11
N ASP A 87 -14.23 -4.65 4.43
CA ASP A 87 -13.03 -4.69 5.26
C ASP A 87 -12.11 -5.84 4.83
N HIS A 88 -12.70 -7.00 4.50
CA HIS A 88 -11.97 -8.12 3.94
C HIS A 88 -11.25 -7.73 2.64
N TYR A 89 -11.96 -7.12 1.70
CA TYR A 89 -11.38 -6.67 0.45
C TYR A 89 -10.35 -5.54 0.64
N ALA A 90 -10.62 -4.58 1.54
CA ALA A 90 -9.68 -3.50 1.85
C ALA A 90 -8.37 -4.06 2.43
N ALA A 91 -8.45 -5.11 3.28
CA ALA A 91 -7.29 -5.81 3.78
C ALA A 91 -6.50 -6.51 2.66
N GLN A 92 -7.19 -7.22 1.75
CA GLN A 92 -6.55 -7.81 0.57
C GLN A 92 -5.85 -6.75 -0.28
N LEU A 93 -6.51 -5.62 -0.52
CA LEU A 93 -5.96 -4.52 -1.31
C LEU A 93 -4.71 -3.91 -0.65
N ALA A 94 -4.75 -3.71 0.67
CA ALA A 94 -3.61 -3.23 1.44
C ALA A 94 -2.42 -4.20 1.38
N LEU A 95 -2.68 -5.51 1.48
CA LEU A 95 -1.67 -6.55 1.35
C LEU A 95 -1.07 -6.58 -0.07
N ASP A 96 -1.90 -6.57 -1.09
CA ASP A 96 -1.49 -6.52 -2.50
C ASP A 96 -0.58 -5.32 -2.77
N ASN A 97 -0.98 -4.13 -2.30
CA ASN A 97 -0.22 -2.91 -2.45
C ASN A 97 1.11 -2.98 -1.69
N SER A 98 1.12 -3.58 -0.50
CA SER A 98 2.34 -3.83 0.27
C SER A 98 3.27 -4.80 -0.46
N ILE A 99 2.75 -5.89 -1.03
CA ILE A 99 3.52 -6.89 -1.77
C ILE A 99 4.12 -6.27 -3.02
N ARG A 100 3.33 -5.51 -3.81
CA ARG A 100 3.84 -4.79 -4.98
C ARG A 100 4.92 -3.79 -4.60
N SER A 101 4.67 -2.97 -3.58
CA SER A 101 5.66 -2.02 -3.09
C SER A 101 6.96 -2.70 -2.65
N LYS A 102 6.88 -3.86 -1.98
CA LYS A 102 8.05 -4.68 -1.60
C LYS A 102 8.71 -5.36 -2.80
N ARG A 103 7.99 -5.63 -3.89
CA ARG A 103 8.52 -6.15 -5.14
C ARG A 103 9.36 -5.10 -5.87
N ASP A 104 8.86 -3.88 -5.89
CA ASP A 104 9.52 -2.75 -6.56
C ASP A 104 10.59 -2.08 -5.68
N ALA A 105 10.64 -2.43 -4.39
CA ALA A 105 11.67 -1.99 -3.46
C ALA A 105 12.87 -2.95 -3.43
N VAL A 106 14.05 -2.41 -3.75
CA VAL A 106 15.32 -3.14 -3.83
C VAL A 106 16.29 -2.69 -2.75
N ALA A 107 17.04 -3.63 -2.16
CA ALA A 107 18.12 -3.30 -1.25
C ALA A 107 19.39 -2.95 -2.06
N ILE A 108 19.78 -1.68 -2.05
CA ILE A 108 20.97 -1.21 -2.77
C ILE A 108 22.17 -1.21 -1.83
N GLU A 109 23.28 -1.82 -2.26
CA GLU A 109 24.54 -1.84 -1.50
C GLU A 109 25.05 -0.40 -1.24
N PRO A 110 25.61 -0.09 -0.06
CA PRO A 110 26.12 1.25 0.26
C PRO A 110 27.08 1.82 -0.79
N LYS A 111 28.00 1.00 -1.32
CA LYS A 111 28.94 1.41 -2.38
C LYS A 111 28.23 1.85 -3.67
N VAL A 112 27.08 1.25 -3.98
CA VAL A 112 26.27 1.63 -5.14
C VAL A 112 25.53 2.92 -4.85
N LYS A 113 25.00 3.09 -3.62
CA LYS A 113 24.39 4.36 -3.19
C LYS A 113 25.36 5.54 -3.30
N ASP A 114 26.61 5.37 -2.88
CA ASP A 114 27.63 6.43 -2.96
C ASP A 114 27.92 6.83 -4.41
N ARG A 115 28.02 5.85 -5.32
CA ARG A 115 28.15 6.11 -6.76
C ARG A 115 26.95 6.88 -7.31
N LEU A 116 25.73 6.48 -6.94
CA LEU A 116 24.52 7.19 -7.35
C LEU A 116 24.50 8.63 -6.84
N ARG A 117 24.86 8.87 -5.57
CA ARG A 117 24.99 10.23 -5.01
C ARG A 117 25.99 11.08 -5.77
N GLN A 118 27.13 10.49 -6.17
CA GLN A 118 28.12 11.19 -6.96
C GLN A 118 27.60 11.61 -8.34
N HIS A 119 26.82 10.74 -9.01
CA HIS A 119 26.18 11.09 -10.28
C HIS A 119 25.09 12.17 -10.11
N VAL A 120 24.27 12.08 -9.06
CA VAL A 120 23.25 13.09 -8.72
C VAL A 120 23.89 14.45 -8.43
N HIS A 121 25.02 14.48 -7.71
CA HIS A 121 25.78 15.70 -7.48
C HIS A 121 26.29 16.32 -8.80
N GLY A 122 26.70 15.49 -9.76
CA GLY A 122 27.03 15.95 -11.12
C GLY A 122 25.85 16.61 -11.81
N ILE A 123 24.65 16.02 -11.71
CA ILE A 123 23.42 16.60 -12.27
C ILE A 123 23.09 17.94 -11.59
N LYS A 124 23.20 18.02 -10.27
CA LYS A 124 23.00 19.26 -9.50
C LYS A 124 23.94 20.37 -9.98
N THR A 125 25.21 20.06 -10.15
CA THR A 125 26.23 21.01 -10.63
C THR A 125 25.91 21.54 -12.03
N LEU A 126 25.41 20.68 -12.93
CA LEU A 126 24.99 21.11 -14.26
C LEU A 126 23.77 22.05 -14.21
N ILE A 127 22.81 21.78 -13.32
CA ILE A 127 21.64 22.64 -13.11
C ILE A 127 22.05 24.00 -12.53
N ASP A 128 23.00 24.01 -11.58
CA ASP A 128 23.52 25.24 -10.99
C ASP A 128 24.23 26.13 -12.03
N GLN A 129 24.91 25.51 -13.00
CA GLN A 129 25.63 26.22 -14.07
C GLN A 129 24.74 26.66 -15.25
N ALA A 130 23.55 26.08 -15.38
CA ALA A 130 22.66 26.40 -16.48
C ALA A 130 21.92 27.73 -16.28
N ASP A 131 21.81 28.50 -17.36
CA ASP A 131 21.01 29.71 -17.42
C ASP A 131 19.52 29.36 -17.51
N MET A 132 18.79 29.55 -16.40
CA MET A 132 17.37 29.25 -16.31
C MET A 132 16.66 30.09 -15.25
N PRO A 133 15.32 30.22 -15.31
CA PRO A 133 14.55 30.92 -14.28
C PRO A 133 14.69 30.25 -12.90
N GLU A 134 14.86 31.07 -11.87
CA GLU A 134 14.92 30.62 -10.48
C GLU A 134 13.77 29.70 -10.03
N PRO A 135 12.48 29.92 -10.39
CA PRO A 135 11.43 28.98 -9.98
C PRO A 135 11.62 27.57 -10.56
N LEU A 136 12.13 27.45 -11.79
CA LEU A 136 12.39 26.14 -12.41
C LEU A 136 13.58 25.45 -11.73
N ARG A 137 14.65 26.21 -11.46
CA ARG A 137 15.82 25.73 -10.70
C ARG A 137 15.41 25.17 -9.34
N ALA A 138 14.58 25.91 -8.59
CA ALA A 138 14.06 25.47 -7.30
C ALA A 138 13.26 24.16 -7.40
N VAL A 139 12.42 24.00 -8.43
CA VAL A 139 11.68 22.75 -8.69
C VAL A 139 12.64 21.58 -8.95
N LEU A 140 13.67 21.78 -9.79
CA LEU A 140 14.65 20.73 -10.10
C LEU A 140 15.46 20.33 -8.85
N HIS A 141 15.92 21.28 -8.05
CA HIS A 141 16.59 20.98 -6.78
C HIS A 141 15.69 20.24 -5.81
N LYS A 142 14.41 20.60 -5.74
CA LYS A 142 13.44 19.86 -4.92
C LYS A 142 13.35 18.40 -5.37
N ARG A 143 13.30 18.13 -6.69
CA ARG A 143 13.30 16.76 -7.22
C ARG A 143 14.59 16.00 -6.93
N ILE A 144 15.74 16.66 -6.99
CA ILE A 144 17.02 16.08 -6.60
C ILE A 144 17.02 15.71 -5.12
N ALA A 145 16.55 16.60 -4.25
CA ALA A 145 16.45 16.33 -2.82
C ALA A 145 15.48 15.16 -2.52
N GLU A 146 14.36 15.08 -3.24
CA GLU A 146 13.43 13.93 -3.18
C GLU A 146 14.12 12.62 -3.59
N PHE A 147 14.96 12.65 -4.63
CA PHE A 147 15.74 11.50 -5.09
C PHE A 147 16.79 11.07 -4.04
N GLU A 148 17.56 12.02 -3.48
CA GLU A 148 18.55 11.74 -2.44
C GLU A 148 17.89 11.16 -1.18
N ALA A 149 16.78 11.75 -0.73
CA ALA A 149 16.00 11.23 0.40
C ALA A 149 15.44 9.83 0.14
N ALA A 150 15.09 9.51 -1.12
CA ALA A 150 14.67 8.17 -1.50
C ALA A 150 15.83 7.16 -1.45
N LEU A 151 17.05 7.57 -1.83
CA LEU A 151 18.25 6.72 -1.77
C LEU A 151 18.67 6.39 -0.33
N ASP A 152 18.43 7.28 0.62
CA ASP A 152 18.81 7.05 2.03
C ASP A 152 17.97 5.95 2.71
N LYS A 153 16.82 5.59 2.14
CA LYS A 153 15.97 4.50 2.66
C LYS A 153 16.68 3.14 2.56
N PRO A 154 16.46 2.22 3.52
CA PRO A 154 17.11 0.91 3.51
C PRO A 154 16.75 0.07 2.27
N ARG A 155 15.48 0.13 1.84
CA ARG A 155 15.03 -0.40 0.56
C ARG A 155 14.48 0.74 -0.28
N VAL A 156 14.90 0.80 -1.53
CA VAL A 156 14.60 1.93 -2.42
C VAL A 156 13.57 1.49 -3.46
N ASN A 157 12.46 2.23 -3.56
CA ASN A 157 11.45 1.98 -4.58
C ASN A 157 11.96 2.44 -5.95
N LEU A 158 12.24 1.48 -6.83
CA LEU A 158 12.84 1.74 -8.13
C LEU A 158 11.92 2.50 -9.07
N VAL A 159 10.61 2.26 -9.00
CA VAL A 159 9.61 2.99 -9.81
C VAL A 159 9.57 4.45 -9.39
N ALA A 160 9.61 4.71 -8.08
CA ALA A 160 9.66 6.08 -7.56
C ALA A 160 10.95 6.80 -8.00
N LEU A 161 12.11 6.15 -7.89
CA LEU A 161 13.38 6.72 -8.37
C LEU A 161 13.35 7.01 -9.87
N ALA A 162 12.91 6.05 -10.69
CA ALA A 162 12.80 6.21 -12.13
C ALA A 162 11.86 7.38 -12.48
N GLY A 163 10.71 7.47 -11.80
CA GLY A 163 9.76 8.57 -11.94
C GLY A 163 10.40 9.92 -11.63
N THR A 164 11.15 10.03 -10.53
CA THR A 164 11.87 11.28 -10.20
C THR A 164 12.94 11.64 -11.24
N MET A 165 13.65 10.66 -11.81
CA MET A 165 14.61 10.90 -12.90
C MET A 165 13.93 11.38 -14.18
N VAL A 166 12.78 10.80 -14.53
CA VAL A 166 11.97 11.25 -15.67
C VAL A 166 11.50 12.69 -15.45
N MET A 167 11.07 13.05 -14.24
CA MET A 167 10.68 14.43 -13.93
C MET A 167 11.86 15.41 -14.02
N ILE A 168 13.06 15.01 -13.58
CA ILE A 168 14.28 15.82 -13.73
C ILE A 168 14.59 16.03 -15.20
N LEU A 169 14.55 14.98 -16.02
CA LEU A 169 14.75 15.07 -17.48
C LEU A 169 13.70 15.97 -18.15
N ALA A 170 12.42 15.79 -17.82
CA ALA A 170 11.34 16.60 -18.37
C ALA A 170 11.47 18.07 -17.99
N GLY A 171 11.88 18.37 -16.75
CA GLY A 171 12.17 19.73 -16.31
C GLY A 171 13.38 20.32 -17.03
N ALA A 172 14.46 19.54 -17.19
CA ALA A 172 15.67 19.94 -17.89
C ALA A 172 15.46 20.13 -19.40
N ALA A 173 14.53 19.40 -20.02
CA ALA A 173 14.22 19.54 -21.45
C ALA A 173 13.67 20.93 -21.82
N ASN A 174 13.12 21.68 -20.85
CA ASN A 174 12.68 23.06 -21.05
C ASN A 174 13.85 24.08 -21.06
N VAL A 175 15.09 23.63 -20.83
CA VAL A 175 16.29 24.46 -20.80
C VAL A 175 17.24 23.99 -21.89
N ALA A 176 17.41 24.78 -22.94
CA ALA A 176 18.18 24.40 -24.13
C ALA A 176 19.61 23.90 -23.81
N THR A 177 20.29 24.56 -22.87
CA THR A 177 21.66 24.19 -22.45
C THR A 177 21.75 22.82 -21.78
N LEU A 178 20.68 22.39 -21.10
CA LEU A 178 20.62 21.08 -20.45
C LEU A 178 20.09 20.00 -21.39
N LEU A 179 19.14 20.34 -22.26
CA LEU A 179 18.57 19.43 -23.26
C LEU A 179 19.68 18.82 -24.15
N ASP A 180 20.57 19.69 -24.64
CA ASP A 180 21.66 19.30 -25.54
C ASP A 180 22.91 18.82 -24.79
N SER A 181 22.89 18.75 -23.45
CA SER A 181 24.06 18.36 -22.66
C SER A 181 24.28 16.84 -22.73
N PRO A 182 25.34 16.36 -23.41
CA PRO A 182 25.64 14.92 -23.46
C PRO A 182 26.07 14.40 -22.08
N VAL A 183 26.60 15.28 -21.23
CA VAL A 183 27.02 14.94 -19.86
C VAL A 183 25.81 14.60 -19.00
N LEU A 184 24.75 15.42 -19.07
CA LEU A 184 23.50 15.17 -18.34
C LEU A 184 22.89 13.83 -18.78
N GLN A 185 22.75 13.62 -20.08
CA GLN A 185 22.20 12.37 -20.63
C GLN A 185 23.01 11.15 -20.18
N LYS A 186 24.35 11.24 -20.24
CA LYS A 186 25.24 10.16 -19.77
C LYS A 186 25.08 9.88 -18.28
N LEU A 187 24.99 10.91 -17.44
CA LEU A 187 24.79 10.75 -15.99
C LEU A 187 23.45 10.05 -15.70
N VAL A 188 22.37 10.47 -16.37
CA VAL A 188 21.04 9.87 -16.19
C VAL A 188 21.02 8.42 -16.66
N VAL A 189 21.59 8.12 -17.84
CA VAL A 189 21.70 6.74 -18.33
C VAL A 189 22.50 5.89 -17.35
N THR A 190 23.64 6.39 -16.85
CA THR A 190 24.47 5.65 -15.88
C THR A 190 23.73 5.38 -14.57
N ILE A 191 22.94 6.33 -14.08
CA ILE A 191 22.07 6.13 -12.91
C ILE A 191 21.06 5.00 -13.18
N MET A 192 20.37 5.05 -14.32
CA MET A 192 19.35 4.07 -14.68
C MET A 192 19.93 2.66 -14.89
N THR A 193 21.11 2.55 -15.52
CA THR A 193 21.81 1.26 -15.67
C THR A 193 22.26 0.72 -14.33
N THR A 194 22.84 1.56 -13.46
CA THR A 194 23.28 1.16 -12.11
C THR A 194 22.10 0.68 -11.26
N ILE A 195 20.94 1.34 -11.37
CA ILE A 195 19.70 0.91 -10.72
C ILE A 195 19.23 -0.44 -11.28
N GLY A 196 19.27 -0.62 -12.60
CA GLY A 196 18.91 -1.87 -13.27
C GLY A 196 19.81 -3.05 -12.85
N GLU A 197 21.11 -2.83 -12.75
CA GLU A 197 22.08 -3.81 -12.25
C GLU A 197 21.81 -4.17 -10.79
N ALA A 198 21.58 -3.15 -9.93
CA ALA A 198 21.25 -3.39 -8.53
C ALA A 198 19.95 -4.20 -8.37
N LYS A 199 18.95 -3.94 -9.22
CA LYS A 199 17.72 -4.74 -9.28
C LYS A 199 17.99 -6.19 -9.67
N ALA A 200 18.79 -6.41 -10.71
CA ALA A 200 19.13 -7.76 -11.17
C ALA A 200 19.85 -8.57 -10.08
N VAL A 201 20.75 -7.92 -9.33
CA VAL A 201 21.46 -8.55 -8.20
C VAL A 201 20.52 -8.86 -7.03
N ASP A 202 19.59 -7.98 -6.69
CA ASP A 202 18.59 -8.22 -5.63
C ASP A 202 17.62 -9.33 -6.03
N GLU A 203 17.15 -9.36 -7.28
CA GLU A 203 16.26 -10.39 -7.80
C GLU A 203 16.93 -11.78 -7.79
N ALA A 204 18.20 -11.86 -8.20
CA ALA A 204 18.98 -13.10 -8.12
C ALA A 204 19.15 -13.61 -6.67
N LYS A 205 19.21 -12.70 -5.69
CA LYS A 205 19.23 -13.07 -4.25
C LYS A 205 17.85 -13.43 -3.70
N ARG A 206 16.79 -13.00 -4.39
CA ARG A 206 15.40 -13.20 -3.99
C ARG A 206 14.83 -14.51 -4.49
N GLU A 207 15.55 -15.23 -5.37
CA GLU A 207 15.20 -16.60 -5.72
C GLU A 207 14.92 -17.37 -4.42
N LEU A 208 13.66 -17.78 -4.28
CA LEU A 208 13.18 -18.46 -3.09
C LEU A 208 14.07 -19.68 -2.84
N PRO A 209 14.31 -20.06 -1.57
CA PRO A 209 14.93 -21.36 -1.29
C PRO A 209 14.21 -22.41 -2.14
N PRO A 210 14.95 -23.29 -2.84
CA PRO A 210 14.39 -24.20 -3.82
C PRO A 210 13.17 -24.88 -3.21
N PHE A 211 12.04 -24.82 -3.93
CA PHE A 211 10.76 -25.36 -3.49
C PHE A 211 11.00 -26.76 -2.92
N GLN A 212 10.93 -26.89 -1.59
CA GLN A 212 11.02 -28.21 -0.99
C GLN A 212 9.80 -28.96 -1.51
N PRO A 213 9.98 -30.10 -2.21
CA PRO A 213 8.85 -30.87 -2.70
C PRO A 213 7.94 -31.14 -1.49
N PRO A 214 6.61 -30.98 -1.64
CA PRO A 214 5.67 -31.11 -0.54
C PRO A 214 5.96 -32.42 0.17
N GLN A 215 6.33 -32.32 1.45
CA GLN A 215 6.60 -33.49 2.25
C GLN A 215 5.32 -34.31 2.26
N ALA A 216 5.36 -35.52 1.70
CA ALA A 216 4.19 -36.38 1.64
C ALA A 216 3.58 -36.44 3.04
N LEU A 217 2.32 -36.01 3.17
CA LEU A 217 1.61 -36.08 4.42
C LEU A 217 1.73 -37.52 4.91
N LEU A 218 2.32 -37.70 6.09
CA LEU A 218 2.38 -39.00 6.74
C LEU A 218 0.95 -39.57 6.74
N ALA A 219 0.83 -40.84 6.36
CA ALA A 219 -0.46 -41.52 6.34
C ALA A 219 -1.21 -41.30 7.68
N PRO A 220 -2.56 -41.22 7.66
CA PRO A 220 -3.35 -41.05 8.87
C PRO A 220 -2.87 -42.01 9.95
N ARG A 221 -2.54 -41.48 11.15
CA ARG A 221 -2.07 -42.33 12.25
C ARG A 221 -3.10 -43.44 12.47
N PRO A 222 -2.68 -44.71 12.60
CA PRO A 222 -3.60 -45.80 12.84
C PRO A 222 -4.40 -45.51 14.13
N PRO A 223 -5.70 -45.90 14.18
CA PRO A 223 -6.59 -45.60 15.29
C PRO A 223 -6.16 -46.23 16.63
N ASN A 224 -5.12 -47.05 16.64
CA ASN A 224 -4.59 -47.73 17.81
C ASN A 224 -3.60 -46.85 18.60
N PHE A 225 -3.87 -45.55 18.72
CA PHE A 225 -3.23 -44.76 19.78
C PHE A 225 -3.91 -45.12 21.09
N SER A 226 -3.51 -46.25 21.65
CA SER A 226 -3.81 -46.65 23.01
C SER A 226 -3.31 -45.52 23.91
N ARG A 227 -4.22 -44.64 24.33
CA ARG A 227 -3.94 -43.61 25.34
C ARG A 227 -3.27 -44.34 26.51
N PRO A 228 -2.04 -43.99 26.92
CA PRO A 228 -1.42 -44.63 28.06
C PRO A 228 -2.40 -44.46 29.22
N LYS A 229 -2.95 -45.58 29.70
CA LYS A 229 -3.79 -45.59 30.89
C LYS A 229 -2.92 -45.01 31.99
N LYS A 230 -3.17 -43.74 32.35
CA LYS A 230 -2.62 -43.15 33.57
C LYS A 230 -3.05 -44.08 34.70
N ALA A 231 -2.11 -44.90 35.17
CA ALA A 231 -2.23 -45.60 36.42
C ALA A 231 -2.55 -44.53 37.48
N GLY A 232 -3.58 -44.81 38.27
CA GLY A 232 -4.32 -43.84 39.03
C GLY A 232 -3.50 -43.04 40.04
N ASN A 233 -4.00 -41.84 40.30
CA ASN A 233 -4.08 -41.33 41.65
C ASN A 233 -5.41 -40.55 41.75
N PRO A 234 -6.39 -40.99 42.56
CA PRO A 234 -7.57 -40.19 42.84
C PRO A 234 -7.15 -39.09 43.82
N SER A 235 -6.76 -37.93 43.28
CA SER A 235 -6.64 -36.73 44.11
C SER A 235 -8.02 -36.12 44.25
N THR A 236 -8.73 -36.56 45.29
CA THR A 236 -9.77 -35.76 45.93
C THR A 236 -9.13 -34.47 46.41
N GLY A 237 -9.32 -33.38 45.66
CA GLY A 237 -8.91 -32.05 46.05
C GLY A 237 -10.12 -31.14 45.92
N ASP A 238 -10.75 -30.88 47.06
CA ASP A 238 -11.65 -29.76 47.30
C ASP A 238 -11.12 -28.49 46.61
N LEU A 239 -11.92 -27.93 45.73
CA LEU A 239 -11.78 -26.56 45.22
C LEU A 239 -13.13 -25.88 45.34
N ASP A 240 -13.69 -25.94 46.54
CA ASP A 240 -14.75 -25.06 47.01
C ASP A 240 -14.07 -24.19 48.07
N ASP A 241 -13.61 -23.00 47.70
CA ASP A 241 -13.41 -21.87 48.62
C ASP A 241 -13.04 -20.58 47.84
N ASP A 242 -13.92 -19.59 47.99
CA ASP A 242 -13.71 -18.14 47.90
C ASP A 242 -13.37 -17.48 46.55
N ILE A 243 -14.41 -17.07 45.82
CA ILE A 243 -14.37 -15.89 44.94
C ILE A 243 -15.06 -14.72 45.69
N PRO A 244 -14.31 -13.75 46.25
CA PRO A 244 -14.90 -12.59 46.90
C PRO A 244 -15.35 -11.55 45.86
N PHE A 245 -16.53 -10.96 46.12
CA PHE A 245 -17.11 -9.83 45.38
C PHE A 245 -16.40 -8.51 45.66
#